data_AF-A0A9E4N3M3-F1
#
_entry.id   AF-A0A9E4N3M3-F1
#
_cell.length_a   1.000
_cell.length_b   1.000
_cell.length_c   1.000
_cell.angle_alpha   90.00
_cell.angle_beta   90.00
_cell.angle_gamma   90.00
#
_symmetry.space_group_name_H-M   'P 1'
#
loop_
_entity.id
_entity.type
_entity.pdbx_description
1 polymer ?
#
loop_
_entity_poly.entity_id
_entity_poly.type
_entity_poly.pdbx_seq_one_letter_code
_entity_poly.pdbx_strand_id
1 'polypeptide(L)'
;IERINHAKAIRLRVKELIDHFGIRFPIYVLFTKCDLLAGFNEFFENLSRDERNQVWGMTFPLNEKDSQDDVIKHFKGEFKALEQRIDARLMDRLEQERDVKRRVLIYSFPQQFSALREAAETFLQEAFSENRFQETPMVRGIYFTSGTQEGTPIDRLLGSMAQEFGLNRQIAPAFSGTGRSFFINRLFKDLIFAESHLAGINTRVEKQRAWLQ
;
A
#
# COMPACT_ATOMS: atom_id res chain seq x y z
N ILE A 1 21.56 0.87 -4.05
CA ILE A 1 22.18 1.08 -2.71
C ILE A 1 21.20 1.80 -1.77
N GLU A 2 20.69 2.98 -2.15
CA GLU A 2 19.75 3.75 -1.32
C GLU A 2 18.47 2.99 -0.93
N ARG A 3 17.77 2.37 -1.90
CA ARG A 3 16.57 1.52 -1.64
C ARG A 3 16.80 0.40 -0.63
N ILE A 4 17.96 -0.26 -0.70
CA ILE A 4 18.32 -1.37 0.21
C ILE A 4 18.54 -0.81 1.62
N ASN A 5 19.20 0.35 1.74
CA ASN A 5 19.39 1.00 3.04
C ASN A 5 18.06 1.43 3.67
N HIS A 6 17.11 1.95 2.87
CA HIS A 6 15.76 2.24 3.35
C HIS A 6 15.02 0.99 3.82
N ALA A 7 15.06 -0.09 3.04
CA ALA A 7 14.44 -1.37 3.42
C ALA A 7 15.01 -1.90 4.75
N LYS A 8 16.34 -1.84 4.93
CA LYS A 8 17.01 -2.20 6.18
C LYS A 8 16.59 -1.31 7.34
N ALA A 9 16.48 0.00 7.13
CA ALA A 9 16.02 0.93 8.16
C ALA A 9 14.57 0.65 8.57
N ILE A 10 13.69 0.36 7.61
CA ILE A 10 12.30 -0.04 7.87
C ILE A 10 12.27 -1.33 8.69
N ARG A 11 13.05 -2.34 8.31
CA ARG A 11 13.16 -3.60 9.05
C ARG A 11 13.58 -3.38 10.50
N LEU A 12 14.61 -2.57 10.73
CA LEU A 12 15.07 -2.22 12.08
C LEU A 12 13.98 -1.50 12.88
N ARG A 13 13.25 -0.58 12.24
CA ARG A 13 12.18 0.17 12.90
C ARG A 13 10.97 -0.71 13.23
N VAL A 14 10.58 -1.59 12.32
CA VAL A 14 9.51 -2.58 12.56
C VAL A 14 9.89 -3.48 13.73
N LYS A 15 11.14 -3.97 13.74
CA LYS A 15 11.66 -4.76 14.86
C LYS A 15 11.59 -3.98 16.18
N GLU A 16 12.09 -2.75 16.21
CA GLU A 16 12.06 -1.91 17.41
C GLU A 16 10.63 -1.74 17.95
N LEU A 17 9.65 -1.55 17.07
CA LEU A 17 8.24 -1.44 17.46
C LEU A 17 7.70 -2.76 18.03
N ILE A 18 8.00 -3.91 17.39
CA ILE A 18 7.58 -5.23 17.89
C ILE A 18 8.21 -5.50 19.26
N ASP A 19 9.52 -5.26 19.41
CA ASP A 19 10.26 -5.47 20.66
C ASP A 19 9.76 -4.55 21.79
N HIS A 20 9.43 -3.29 21.45
CA HIS A 20 8.95 -2.29 22.42
C HIS A 20 7.52 -2.57 22.90
N PHE A 21 6.60 -2.86 21.97
CA PHE A 21 5.19 -3.06 22.30
C PHE A 21 4.84 -4.51 22.68
N GLY A 22 5.68 -5.48 22.33
CA GLY A 22 5.46 -6.90 22.62
C GLY A 22 4.21 -7.47 21.93
N ILE A 23 3.79 -6.86 20.83
CA ILE A 23 2.64 -7.30 20.02
C ILE A 23 3.04 -7.43 18.56
N ARG A 24 2.43 -8.39 17.87
CA ARG A 24 2.41 -8.46 16.41
C ARG A 24 1.34 -7.50 15.91
N PHE A 25 1.69 -6.57 15.03
CA PHE A 25 0.74 -5.63 14.42
C PHE A 25 0.73 -5.76 12.89
N PRO A 26 -0.42 -5.48 12.26
CA PRO A 26 -0.54 -5.47 10.81
C PRO A 26 0.31 -4.37 10.17
N ILE A 27 1.01 -4.71 9.09
CA ILE A 27 1.81 -3.78 8.28
C ILE A 27 1.22 -3.69 6.87
N TYR A 28 0.86 -2.48 6.46
CA TYR A 28 0.37 -2.18 5.12
C TYR A 28 1.45 -1.42 4.36
N VAL A 29 1.87 -1.94 3.20
CA VAL A 29 2.92 -1.34 2.37
C VAL A 29 2.26 -0.49 1.29
N LEU A 30 2.54 0.81 1.28
CA LEU A 30 1.99 1.73 0.29
C LEU A 30 3.11 2.25 -0.62
N PHE A 31 3.06 1.89 -1.90
CA PHE A 31 3.81 2.56 -2.95
C PHE A 31 3.02 3.80 -3.37
N THR A 32 3.48 4.96 -2.92
CA THR A 32 2.86 6.25 -3.22
C THR A 32 3.44 6.87 -4.50
N LYS A 33 2.82 7.95 -4.98
CA LYS A 33 3.26 8.73 -6.14
C LYS A 33 3.29 7.91 -7.44
N CYS A 34 2.37 6.97 -7.61
CA CYS A 34 2.27 6.19 -8.84
C CYS A 34 1.96 7.05 -10.07
N ASP A 35 1.46 8.27 -9.88
CA ASP A 35 1.29 9.29 -10.93
C ASP A 35 2.60 9.75 -11.58
N LEU A 36 3.76 9.50 -10.95
CA LEU A 36 5.06 9.77 -11.55
C LEU A 36 5.46 8.73 -12.62
N LEU A 37 4.73 7.61 -12.71
CA LEU A 37 4.91 6.66 -13.81
C LEU A 37 4.35 7.27 -15.08
N ALA A 38 5.15 7.27 -16.15
CA ALA A 38 4.72 7.78 -17.44
C ALA A 38 3.45 7.04 -17.91
N GLY A 39 2.43 7.81 -18.29
CA GLY A 39 1.14 7.28 -18.72
C GLY A 39 0.14 6.95 -17.62
N PHE A 40 0.49 7.05 -16.32
CA PHE A 40 -0.46 6.74 -15.23
C PHE A 40 -1.70 7.63 -15.30
N ASN A 41 -1.51 8.95 -15.44
CA ASN A 41 -2.62 9.90 -15.43
C ASN A 41 -3.51 9.70 -16.67
N GLU A 42 -2.93 9.54 -17.84
CA GLU A 42 -3.65 9.29 -19.09
C GLU A 42 -4.38 7.94 -19.06
N PHE A 43 -3.81 6.93 -18.42
CA PHE A 43 -4.41 5.60 -18.31
C PHE A 43 -5.64 5.61 -17.39
N PHE A 44 -5.56 6.29 -16.23
CA PHE A 44 -6.60 6.27 -15.20
C PHE A 44 -7.54 7.49 -15.17
N GLU A 45 -7.33 8.52 -15.99
CA GLU A 45 -8.14 9.74 -15.92
C GLU A 45 -9.65 9.52 -16.12
N ASN A 46 -10.03 8.53 -16.92
CA ASN A 46 -11.42 8.24 -17.28
C ASN A 46 -12.17 7.47 -16.17
N LEU A 47 -11.47 7.11 -15.09
CA LEU A 47 -12.12 6.57 -13.90
C LEU A 47 -13.10 7.59 -13.31
N SER A 48 -14.29 7.11 -12.99
CA SER A 48 -15.26 7.80 -12.14
C SER A 48 -14.70 8.03 -10.74
N ARG A 49 -15.35 8.88 -9.95
CA ARG A 49 -14.96 9.15 -8.56
C ARG A 49 -14.90 7.86 -7.72
N ASP A 50 -15.88 6.99 -7.87
CA ASP A 50 -15.94 5.75 -7.10
C ASP A 50 -14.85 4.77 -7.48
N GLU A 51 -14.55 4.63 -8.77
CA GLU A 51 -13.44 3.79 -9.20
C GLU A 51 -12.08 4.38 -8.79
N ARG A 52 -11.91 5.72 -8.74
CA ARG A 52 -10.69 6.32 -8.19
C ARG A 52 -10.55 6.10 -6.70
N ASN A 53 -11.66 5.91 -5.98
CA ASN A 53 -11.64 5.67 -4.54
C ASN A 53 -11.33 4.21 -4.20
N GLN A 54 -11.39 3.27 -5.16
CA GLN A 54 -11.18 1.84 -4.93
C GLN A 54 -9.81 1.53 -4.31
N VAL A 55 -9.68 0.34 -3.72
CA VAL A 55 -8.37 -0.17 -3.29
C VAL A 55 -7.64 -0.74 -4.51
N TRP A 56 -6.44 -0.24 -4.80
CA TRP A 56 -5.61 -0.77 -5.90
C TRP A 56 -4.34 -1.39 -5.32
N GLY A 57 -4.25 -2.73 -5.42
CA GLY A 57 -3.21 -3.50 -4.76
C GLY A 57 -3.66 -4.91 -4.46
N MET A 58 -3.07 -5.49 -3.42
CA MET A 58 -3.31 -6.85 -2.96
C MET A 58 -3.38 -6.90 -1.44
N THR A 59 -4.37 -7.62 -0.95
CA THR A 59 -4.61 -7.85 0.48
C THR A 59 -4.41 -9.33 0.75
N PHE A 60 -3.51 -9.68 1.65
CA PHE A 60 -3.21 -11.08 1.95
C PHE A 60 -4.27 -11.68 2.88
N PRO A 61 -4.44 -13.01 2.91
CA PRO A 61 -5.31 -13.65 3.91
C PRO A 61 -4.74 -13.46 5.33
N LEU A 62 -5.62 -13.52 6.33
CA LEU A 62 -5.22 -13.53 7.74
C LEU A 62 -4.82 -14.96 8.13
N ASN A 63 -3.58 -15.34 7.86
CA ASN A 63 -3.04 -16.62 8.30
C ASN A 63 -1.98 -16.38 9.38
N GLU A 64 -2.12 -17.06 10.51
CA GLU A 64 -1.20 -16.91 11.64
C GLU A 64 0.23 -17.35 11.31
N LYS A 65 0.41 -18.19 10.28
CA LYS A 65 1.66 -18.87 9.93
C LYS A 65 2.32 -18.39 8.64
N ASP A 66 1.86 -17.30 8.03
CA ASP A 66 2.46 -16.82 6.78
C ASP A 66 3.94 -16.49 6.99
N SER A 67 4.77 -17.17 6.21
CA SER A 67 6.22 -16.95 6.11
C SER A 67 6.51 -15.77 5.18
N GLN A 68 7.74 -15.27 5.20
CA GLN A 68 8.21 -14.31 4.19
C GLN A 68 8.07 -14.88 2.78
N ASP A 69 8.40 -16.16 2.60
CA ASP A 69 8.30 -16.83 1.31
C ASP A 69 6.86 -16.79 0.78
N ASP A 70 5.87 -16.87 1.68
CA ASP A 70 4.46 -16.68 1.34
C ASP A 70 4.19 -15.25 0.88
N VAL A 71 4.66 -14.22 1.60
CA VAL A 71 4.48 -12.81 1.21
C VAL A 71 5.04 -12.52 -0.19
N ILE A 72 6.26 -12.97 -0.48
CA ILE A 72 6.91 -12.73 -1.77
C ILE A 72 6.22 -13.53 -2.88
N LYS A 73 5.84 -14.78 -2.60
CA LYS A 73 5.10 -15.61 -3.56
C LYS A 73 3.72 -15.03 -3.88
N HIS A 74 2.99 -14.60 -2.85
CA HIS A 74 1.69 -13.92 -3.02
C HIS A 74 1.87 -12.61 -3.79
N PHE A 75 2.89 -11.81 -3.47
CA PHE A 75 3.20 -10.60 -4.22
C PHE A 75 3.39 -10.88 -5.71
N LYS A 76 4.20 -11.88 -6.08
CA LYS A 76 4.43 -12.23 -7.50
C LYS A 76 3.14 -12.59 -8.23
N GLY A 77 2.31 -13.43 -7.61
CA GLY A 77 1.04 -13.85 -8.20
C GLY A 77 0.06 -12.70 -8.37
N GLU A 78 -0.15 -11.93 -7.31
CA GLU A 78 -1.10 -10.81 -7.30
C GLU A 78 -0.64 -9.63 -8.14
N PHE A 79 0.66 -9.34 -8.18
CA PHE A 79 1.21 -8.32 -9.07
C PHE A 79 0.98 -8.68 -10.53
N LYS A 80 1.20 -9.95 -10.91
CA LYS A 80 0.88 -10.43 -12.26
C LYS A 80 -0.62 -10.33 -12.58
N ALA A 81 -1.49 -10.59 -11.60
CA ALA A 81 -2.93 -10.40 -11.77
C ALA A 81 -3.31 -8.91 -11.93
N LEU A 82 -2.61 -7.99 -11.26
CA LEU A 82 -2.74 -6.55 -11.51
C LEU A 82 -2.28 -6.17 -12.92
N GLU A 83 -1.13 -6.66 -13.38
CA GLU A 83 -0.65 -6.45 -14.76
C GLU A 83 -1.70 -6.91 -15.78
N GLN A 84 -2.26 -8.11 -15.61
CA GLN A 84 -3.30 -8.64 -16.50
C GLN A 84 -4.56 -7.77 -16.54
N ARG A 85 -4.97 -7.17 -15.43
CA ARG A 85 -6.11 -6.23 -15.38
C ARG A 85 -5.79 -4.90 -16.08
N ILE A 86 -4.55 -4.43 -15.99
CA ILE A 86 -4.09 -3.25 -16.74
C ILE A 86 -4.12 -3.57 -18.25
N ASP A 87 -3.56 -4.71 -18.66
CA ASP A 87 -3.53 -5.13 -20.06
C ASP A 87 -4.94 -5.31 -20.65
N ALA A 88 -5.86 -5.93 -19.90
CA ALA A 88 -7.25 -6.12 -20.32
C ALA A 88 -7.97 -4.78 -20.58
N ARG A 89 -7.64 -3.74 -19.82
CA ARG A 89 -8.21 -2.39 -19.95
C ARG A 89 -7.55 -1.57 -21.07
N LEU A 90 -6.35 -1.95 -21.50
CA LEU A 90 -5.54 -1.14 -22.42
C LEU A 90 -6.27 -0.83 -23.73
N MET A 91 -6.92 -1.84 -24.32
CA MET A 91 -7.59 -1.69 -25.62
C MET A 91 -8.71 -0.65 -25.57
N ASP A 92 -9.58 -0.74 -24.57
CA ASP A 92 -10.67 0.22 -24.36
C ASP A 92 -10.13 1.65 -24.16
N ARG A 93 -9.00 1.80 -23.46
CA ARG A 93 -8.36 3.11 -23.27
C ARG A 93 -7.79 3.68 -24.56
N LEU A 94 -7.18 2.84 -25.40
CA LEU A 94 -6.61 3.25 -26.69
C LEU A 94 -7.67 3.59 -27.73
N GLU A 95 -8.85 2.97 -27.67
CA GLU A 95 -9.99 3.28 -28.53
C GLU A 95 -10.66 4.61 -28.14
N GLN A 96 -10.79 4.86 -26.84
CA GLN A 96 -11.43 6.08 -26.32
C GLN A 96 -10.56 7.33 -26.48
N GLU A 97 -9.23 7.20 -26.47
CA GLU A 97 -8.32 8.33 -26.60
C GLU A 97 -8.08 8.70 -28.06
N ARG A 98 -8.31 9.97 -28.41
CA ARG A 98 -8.16 10.49 -29.78
C ARG A 98 -6.80 11.16 -29.99
N ASP A 99 -6.21 11.71 -28.94
CA ASP A 99 -4.91 12.37 -29.02
C ASP A 99 -3.81 11.32 -29.16
N VAL A 100 -3.10 11.36 -30.29
CA VAL A 100 -2.03 10.41 -30.62
C VAL A 100 -0.90 10.42 -29.59
N LYS A 101 -0.51 11.59 -29.06
CA LYS A 101 0.56 11.68 -28.05
C LYS A 101 0.13 11.01 -26.75
N ARG A 102 -1.13 11.19 -26.34
CA ARG A 102 -1.69 10.56 -25.14
C ARG A 102 -1.86 9.06 -25.31
N ARG A 103 -2.28 8.59 -26.50
CA ARG A 103 -2.33 7.16 -26.84
C ARG A 103 -0.97 6.48 -26.68
N VAL A 104 0.13 7.15 -27.04
CA VAL A 104 1.49 6.61 -26.83
C VAL A 104 1.78 6.43 -25.33
N LEU A 105 1.42 7.41 -24.51
CA LEU A 105 1.60 7.33 -23.05
C LEU A 105 0.76 6.19 -22.44
N ILE A 106 -0.52 6.09 -22.82
CA ILE A 106 -1.44 5.00 -22.41
C ILE A 106 -0.86 3.64 -22.81
N TYR A 107 -0.37 3.50 -24.04
CA TYR A 107 0.22 2.27 -24.55
C TYR A 107 1.47 1.85 -23.76
N SER A 108 2.27 2.82 -23.31
CA SER A 108 3.51 2.57 -22.57
C SER A 108 3.33 2.30 -21.08
N PHE A 109 2.17 2.66 -20.51
CA PHE A 109 1.92 2.55 -19.06
C PHE A 109 2.05 1.12 -18.51
N PRO A 110 1.51 0.07 -19.15
CA PRO A 110 1.66 -1.31 -18.65
C PRO A 110 3.13 -1.70 -18.46
N GLN A 111 4.02 -1.31 -19.38
CA GLN A 111 5.45 -1.59 -19.27
C GLN A 111 6.11 -0.78 -18.16
N GLN A 112 5.71 0.49 -17.97
CA GLN A 112 6.17 1.31 -16.84
C GLN A 112 5.78 0.69 -15.50
N PHE A 113 4.55 0.20 -15.38
CA PHE A 113 4.09 -0.47 -14.17
C PHE A 113 4.84 -1.80 -13.96
N SER A 114 5.00 -2.61 -15.00
CA SER A 114 5.73 -3.88 -14.94
C SER A 114 7.18 -3.71 -14.48
N ALA A 115 7.84 -2.62 -14.90
CA ALA A 115 9.20 -2.29 -14.48
C ALA A 115 9.34 -2.07 -12.96
N LEU A 116 8.25 -1.78 -12.24
CA LEU A 116 8.27 -1.68 -10.78
C LEU A 116 8.39 -3.02 -10.07
N ARG A 117 8.05 -4.13 -10.73
CA ARG A 117 7.93 -5.45 -10.10
C ARG A 117 9.21 -5.86 -9.38
N GLU A 118 10.34 -5.82 -10.09
CA GLU A 118 11.63 -6.21 -9.53
C GLU A 118 12.03 -5.29 -8.37
N ALA A 119 11.84 -3.97 -8.55
CA ALA A 119 12.20 -3.01 -7.52
C ALA A 119 11.36 -3.19 -6.24
N ALA A 120 10.06 -3.45 -6.38
CA ALA A 120 9.15 -3.72 -5.29
C ALA A 120 9.48 -5.07 -4.63
N GLU A 121 9.72 -6.12 -5.41
CA GLU A 121 10.09 -7.45 -4.90
C GLU A 121 11.36 -7.40 -4.04
N THR A 122 12.45 -6.82 -4.55
CA THR A 122 13.69 -6.69 -3.80
C THR A 122 13.48 -5.85 -2.53
N PHE A 123 12.68 -4.79 -2.60
CA PHE A 123 12.38 -3.98 -1.43
C PHE A 123 11.64 -4.78 -0.35
N LEU A 124 10.62 -5.54 -0.74
CA LEU A 124 9.84 -6.39 0.18
C LEU A 124 10.71 -7.48 0.79
N GLN A 125 11.58 -8.11 -0.01
CA GLN A 125 12.52 -9.11 0.45
C GLN A 125 13.47 -8.55 1.52
N GLU A 126 14.03 -7.35 1.29
CA GLU A 126 14.93 -6.72 2.25
C GLU A 126 14.19 -6.19 3.49
N ALA A 127 12.99 -5.62 3.34
CA ALA A 127 12.26 -4.99 4.44
C ALA A 127 11.63 -6.02 5.40
N PHE A 128 11.19 -7.17 4.87
CA PHE A 128 10.43 -8.17 5.62
C PHE A 128 11.14 -9.53 5.66
N SER A 129 12.47 -9.53 5.49
CA SER A 129 13.29 -10.74 5.58
C SER A 129 13.09 -11.48 6.90
N GLU A 130 12.83 -12.78 6.84
CA GLU A 130 12.80 -13.64 8.02
C GLU A 130 14.14 -13.64 8.74
N ASN A 131 14.07 -13.52 10.06
CA ASN A 131 15.15 -13.90 10.93
C ASN A 131 14.60 -14.98 11.85
N ARG A 132 15.20 -16.18 11.82
CA ARG A 132 14.79 -17.35 12.62
C ARG A 132 14.70 -17.09 14.13
N PHE A 133 15.24 -15.97 14.60
CA PHE A 133 15.24 -15.54 16.00
C PHE A 133 14.30 -14.37 16.29
N GLN A 134 13.43 -13.95 15.36
CA GLN A 134 12.56 -12.78 15.48
C GLN A 134 11.11 -13.12 15.12
N GLU A 135 10.15 -12.43 15.73
CA GLU A 135 8.73 -12.55 15.33
C GLU A 135 8.54 -11.97 13.92
N THR A 136 7.89 -12.75 13.05
CA THR A 136 7.65 -12.35 11.66
C THR A 136 6.60 -11.23 11.60
N PRO A 137 6.92 -10.08 10.98
CA PRO A 137 5.94 -9.00 10.82
C PRO A 137 4.72 -9.48 10.03
N MET A 138 3.53 -9.03 10.42
CA MET A 138 2.29 -9.37 9.74
C MET A 138 2.05 -8.42 8.57
N VAL A 139 2.62 -8.72 7.40
CA VAL A 139 2.32 -7.93 6.19
C VAL A 139 0.89 -8.22 5.75
N ARG A 140 0.02 -7.20 5.81
CA ARG A 140 -1.39 -7.31 5.42
C ARG A 140 -1.64 -7.09 3.94
N GLY A 141 -0.82 -6.30 3.29
CA GLY A 141 -1.03 -6.04 1.88
C GLY A 141 -0.10 -4.98 1.33
N ILE A 142 -0.13 -4.89 0.01
CA ILE A 142 0.72 -4.02 -0.79
C ILE A 142 -0.18 -3.25 -1.74
N TYR A 143 -0.10 -1.92 -1.70
CA TYR A 143 -1.02 -1.02 -2.39
C TYR A 143 -0.28 0.05 -3.17
N PHE A 144 -0.89 0.49 -4.27
CA PHE A 144 -0.36 1.50 -5.17
C PHE A 144 -1.29 2.70 -5.15
N THR A 145 -0.75 3.87 -4.84
CA THR A 145 -1.56 5.07 -4.60
C THR A 145 -0.94 6.29 -5.26
N SER A 146 -1.79 7.25 -5.60
CA SER A 146 -1.36 8.58 -5.99
C SER A 146 -2.13 9.62 -5.18
N GLY A 147 -1.38 10.50 -4.53
CA GLY A 147 -1.92 11.69 -3.89
C GLY A 147 -1.23 12.92 -4.48
N THR A 148 -1.98 13.95 -4.83
CA THR A 148 -1.40 15.21 -5.32
C THR A 148 -0.53 15.82 -4.24
N GLN A 149 0.77 15.98 -4.51
CA GLN A 149 1.72 16.60 -3.59
C GLN A 149 1.99 18.05 -3.95
N GLU A 150 1.03 18.91 -3.59
CA GLU A 150 1.20 20.25 -3.03
C GLU A 150 -0.07 20.52 -2.20
N GLY A 151 -0.02 20.35 -0.86
CA GLY A 151 -1.20 20.48 0.03
C GLY A 151 -2.10 19.22 0.11
N THR A 152 -1.50 18.12 0.56
CA THR A 152 -1.91 16.71 0.67
C THR A 152 -3.38 16.42 1.08
N PRO A 153 -4.16 15.73 0.22
CA PRO A 153 -5.43 15.09 0.59
C PRO A 153 -5.28 13.99 1.64
N ILE A 154 -4.11 13.33 1.70
CA ILE A 154 -3.76 12.36 2.76
C ILE A 154 -3.83 13.03 4.11
N ASP A 155 -3.23 14.22 4.25
CA ASP A 155 -3.23 14.97 5.51
C ASP A 155 -4.61 15.53 5.84
N ARG A 156 -5.46 15.82 4.84
CA ARG A 156 -6.87 16.17 5.08
C ARG A 156 -7.70 14.99 5.53
N LEU A 157 -7.54 13.82 4.90
CA LEU A 157 -8.21 12.58 5.30
C LEU A 157 -7.77 12.18 6.71
N LEU A 158 -6.47 12.07 6.94
CA LEU A 158 -5.88 11.80 8.25
C LEU A 158 -6.27 12.87 9.28
N GLY A 159 -6.32 14.15 8.90
CA GLY A 159 -6.75 15.25 9.77
C GLY A 159 -8.24 15.20 10.13
N SER A 160 -9.12 14.98 9.17
CA SER A 160 -10.57 14.84 9.40
C SER A 160 -10.92 13.60 10.24
N MET A 161 -10.17 12.51 10.06
CA MET A 161 -10.38 11.25 10.79
C MET A 161 -9.71 11.26 12.17
N ALA A 162 -8.57 11.94 12.34
CA ALA A 162 -7.96 12.15 13.66
C ALA A 162 -8.89 12.93 14.61
N GLN A 163 -9.68 13.88 14.08
CA GLN A 163 -10.75 14.55 14.84
C GLN A 163 -11.86 13.57 15.28
N GLU A 164 -12.24 12.64 14.41
CA GLU A 164 -13.27 11.63 14.68
C GLU A 164 -12.83 10.57 15.71
N PHE A 165 -11.52 10.25 15.74
CA PHE A 165 -10.90 9.34 16.71
C PHE A 165 -10.28 10.04 17.94
N GLY A 166 -10.49 11.35 18.13
CA GLY A 166 -10.00 12.10 19.30
C GLY A 166 -8.47 12.26 19.39
N LEU A 167 -7.74 12.03 18.29
CA LEU A 167 -6.30 12.16 18.22
C LEU A 167 -5.93 13.62 17.92
N ASN A 168 -5.42 14.33 18.91
CA ASN A 168 -5.03 15.73 18.75
C ASN A 168 -3.76 15.83 17.87
N ARG A 169 -3.84 16.49 16.72
CA ARG A 169 -2.64 17.03 16.07
C ARG A 169 -2.90 18.38 15.42
N GLN A 170 -1.95 19.28 15.69
CA GLN A 170 -1.94 20.68 15.32
C GLN A 170 -2.06 20.89 13.80
N ILE A 171 -3.07 21.71 13.45
CA ILE A 171 -3.38 22.44 12.22
C ILE A 171 -2.32 22.36 11.11
N ALA A 172 -2.67 21.70 10.00
CA ALA A 172 -2.03 21.90 8.70
C ALA A 172 -2.90 22.86 7.84
N PRO A 173 -2.31 23.78 7.05
CA PRO A 173 -3.04 24.86 6.40
C PRO A 173 -3.96 24.35 5.29
N ALA A 174 -5.12 25.00 5.15
CA ALA A 174 -6.06 24.75 4.08
C ALA A 174 -5.51 25.33 2.76
N PHE A 175 -5.41 24.51 1.71
CA PHE A 175 -5.10 24.98 0.36
C PHE A 175 -6.09 24.49 -0.69
N SER A 176 -6.30 25.35 -1.69
CA SER A 176 -7.23 25.23 -2.81
C SER A 176 -6.57 24.55 -4.01
N GLY A 177 -6.96 23.31 -4.29
CA GLY A 177 -6.63 22.62 -5.53
C GLY A 177 -7.53 21.39 -5.67
N THR A 178 -8.15 21.21 -6.83
CA THR A 178 -8.93 20.01 -7.18
C THR A 178 -7.99 18.86 -7.55
N GLY A 179 -7.04 18.55 -6.67
CA GLY A 179 -6.12 17.44 -6.88
C GLY A 179 -6.90 16.12 -6.96
N ARG A 180 -6.72 15.36 -8.05
CA ARG A 180 -7.34 14.05 -8.21
C ARG A 180 -6.49 13.02 -7.48
N SER A 181 -6.96 12.54 -6.33
CA SER A 181 -6.34 11.39 -5.64
C SER A 181 -6.79 10.08 -6.30
N PHE A 182 -5.88 9.12 -6.39
CA PHE A 182 -6.16 7.77 -6.86
C PHE A 182 -5.83 6.74 -5.78
N PHE A 183 -6.77 5.83 -5.60
CA PHE A 183 -6.65 4.57 -4.91
C PHE A 183 -6.34 4.62 -3.40
N ILE A 184 -6.63 5.76 -2.76
CA ILE A 184 -6.26 5.99 -1.37
C ILE A 184 -7.44 6.03 -0.40
N ASN A 185 -8.62 6.48 -0.85
CA ASN A 185 -9.73 6.76 0.07
C ASN A 185 -10.29 5.49 0.73
N ARG A 186 -10.72 4.50 -0.05
CA ARG A 186 -11.23 3.23 0.50
C ARG A 186 -10.12 2.37 1.10
N LEU A 187 -8.87 2.53 0.65
CA LEU A 187 -7.73 1.86 1.28
C LEU A 187 -7.63 2.20 2.76
N PHE A 188 -7.70 3.48 3.11
CA PHE A 188 -7.68 3.87 4.52
C PHE A 188 -9.01 3.54 5.21
N LYS A 189 -10.13 4.01 4.65
CA LYS A 189 -11.43 3.96 5.31
C LYS A 189 -11.96 2.53 5.48
N ASP A 190 -11.94 1.76 4.40
CA ASP A 190 -12.68 0.49 4.32
C ASP A 190 -11.76 -0.72 4.58
N LEU A 191 -10.44 -0.53 4.58
CA LEU A 191 -9.45 -1.60 4.80
C LEU A 191 -8.58 -1.35 6.02
N ILE A 192 -7.65 -0.38 5.97
CA ILE A 192 -6.63 -0.21 7.04
C ILE A 192 -7.28 0.08 8.39
N PHE A 193 -8.27 0.99 8.42
CA PHE A 193 -8.96 1.35 9.66
C PHE A 193 -10.04 0.35 10.06
N ALA A 194 -10.70 -0.30 9.10
CA ALA A 194 -11.62 -1.40 9.42
C ALA A 194 -10.89 -2.56 10.12
N GLU A 195 -9.60 -2.75 9.82
CA GLU A 195 -8.73 -3.75 10.42
C GLU A 195 -7.96 -3.25 11.66
N SER A 196 -8.37 -2.13 12.28
CA SER A 196 -7.70 -1.59 13.46
C SER A 196 -7.66 -2.56 14.64
N HIS A 197 -8.64 -3.46 14.73
CA HIS A 197 -8.72 -4.50 15.75
C HIS A 197 -7.65 -5.60 15.60
N LEU A 198 -6.97 -5.70 14.46
CA LEU A 198 -5.87 -6.66 14.27
C LEU A 198 -4.61 -6.25 15.05
N ALA A 199 -4.50 -4.97 15.40
CA ALA A 199 -3.44 -4.49 16.27
C ALA A 199 -3.76 -4.83 17.74
N GLY A 200 -3.56 -6.10 18.11
CA GLY A 200 -3.39 -6.51 19.51
C GLY A 200 -4.26 -7.65 20.00
N ILE A 201 -3.60 -8.79 20.30
CA ILE A 201 -3.66 -9.42 21.61
C ILE A 201 -2.20 -9.71 22.00
N ASN A 202 -1.79 -9.32 23.20
CA ASN A 202 -0.44 -9.52 23.72
C ASN A 202 -0.10 -11.02 23.74
N THR A 203 0.86 -11.46 22.92
CA THR A 203 1.27 -12.87 22.81
C THR A 203 1.78 -13.43 24.13
N ARG A 204 2.29 -12.60 25.05
CA ARG A 204 2.64 -13.01 26.43
C ARG A 204 1.41 -13.27 27.29
N VAL A 205 0.35 -12.48 27.12
CA VAL A 205 -0.92 -12.65 27.85
C VAL A 205 -1.66 -13.89 27.38
N GLU A 206 -1.62 -14.21 26.08
CA GLU A 206 -2.16 -15.48 25.58
C GLU A 206 -1.38 -16.69 26.10
N LYS A 207 -0.04 -16.64 26.06
CA LYS A 207 0.79 -17.73 26.62
C LYS A 207 0.58 -17.91 28.13
N GLN A 208 0.34 -16.84 28.88
CA GLN A 208 -0.02 -16.93 30.30
C GLN A 208 -1.44 -17.49 30.51
N ARG A 209 -2.42 -17.12 29.67
CA ARG A 209 -3.79 -17.65 29.76
C ARG A 209 -3.87 -19.13 29.38
N ALA A 210 -3.10 -19.56 28.38
CA ALA A 210 -3.01 -20.96 27.97
C ALA A 210 -2.33 -21.86 29.02
N TRP A 211 -1.59 -21.27 29.98
CA TRP A 211 -0.95 -22.00 31.08
C TRP A 211 -1.82 -22.05 32.35
N LEU A 212 -2.89 -21.24 32.41
CA LEU A 212 -3.83 -21.15 33.52
C LEU A 212 -5.16 -21.88 33.25
N GLN A 213 -5.30 -22.53 32.09
CA GLN A 213 -6.39 -23.45 31.73
C GLN A 213 -5.84 -24.88 31.66
#